data_AF-A0A3D3UVV7-F1
#
_entry.id   AF-A0A3D3UVV7-F1
#
_cell.length_a   1.000
_cell.length_b   1.000
_cell.length_c   1.000
_cell.angle_alpha   90.00
_cell.angle_beta   90.00
_cell.angle_gamma   90.00
#
_symmetry.space_group_name_H-M   'P 1'
#
loop_
_entity.id
_entity.type
_entity.pdbx_description
1 polymer ?
#
loop_
_entity_poly.entity_id
_entity_poly.type
_entity_poly.pdbx_seq_one_letter_code
_entity_poly.pdbx_strand_id
1 'polypeptide(L)'
;MNKISIEQYLEKVARFSGSDYGKMIRDQFEDIQGASELAMLVSPSTEELEQLKKAVAIMTPAEKDNADTLSDEQTEKLATDAQIDPANLAIFLNGYALHCKRVS
;
A
#
# COMPACT_ATOMS: atom_id res chain seq x y z
N MET A 1 -0.54 -6.84 -21.40
CA MET A 1 0.18 -7.41 -20.23
C MET A 1 -0.85 -7.53 -19.11
N ASN A 2 -0.88 -8.64 -18.36
CA ASN A 2 -1.88 -8.82 -17.29
C ASN A 2 -1.58 -7.92 -16.09
N LYS A 3 -2.60 -7.21 -15.61
CA LYS A 3 -2.64 -6.56 -14.29
C LYS A 3 -2.31 -7.60 -13.21
N ILE A 4 -1.35 -7.30 -12.33
CA ILE A 4 -1.09 -8.13 -11.14
C ILE A 4 -2.20 -7.90 -10.12
N SER A 5 -2.52 -8.88 -9.29
CA SER A 5 -3.52 -8.71 -8.23
C SER A 5 -3.03 -7.76 -7.13
N ILE A 6 -3.95 -7.26 -6.30
CA ILE A 6 -3.59 -6.43 -5.15
C ILE A 6 -2.69 -7.19 -4.15
N GLU A 7 -2.88 -8.51 -4.01
CA GLU A 7 -2.00 -9.34 -3.18
C GLU A 7 -0.59 -9.45 -3.77
N GLN A 8 -0.47 -9.64 -5.09
CA GLN A 8 0.85 -9.65 -5.75
C GLN A 8 1.53 -8.29 -5.64
N TYR A 9 0.76 -7.21 -5.66
CA TYR A 9 1.30 -5.87 -5.41
C TYR A 9 1.74 -5.70 -3.94
N LEU A 10 0.99 -6.23 -2.97
CA LEU A 10 1.39 -6.27 -1.57
C LEU A 10 2.72 -7.00 -1.38
N GLU A 11 2.89 -8.18 -1.99
CA GLU A 11 4.16 -8.93 -1.96
C GLU A 11 5.32 -8.14 -2.57
N LYS A 12 5.05 -7.42 -3.67
CA LYS A 12 6.04 -6.58 -4.35
C LYS A 12 6.56 -5.47 -3.44
N VAL A 13 5.68 -4.72 -2.78
CA VAL A 13 6.10 -3.63 -1.87
C VAL A 13 6.71 -4.19 -0.58
N ALA A 14 6.26 -5.36 -0.12
CA ALA A 14 6.82 -6.03 1.07
C ALA A 14 8.28 -6.46 0.92
N ARG A 15 8.78 -6.61 -0.31
CA ARG A 15 10.09 -7.21 -0.64
C ARG A 15 11.26 -6.66 0.17
N PHE A 16 11.26 -5.34 0.44
CA PHE A 16 12.36 -4.67 1.13
C PHE A 16 12.01 -4.18 2.53
N SER A 17 10.80 -4.49 3.02
CA SER A 17 10.38 -4.11 4.36
C SER A 17 11.34 -4.64 5.43
N GLY A 18 11.81 -3.75 6.29
CA GLY A 18 12.77 -4.06 7.37
C GLY A 18 14.21 -4.35 6.92
N SER A 19 14.51 -4.37 5.61
CA SER A 19 15.86 -4.58 5.09
C SER A 19 16.71 -3.31 5.14
N ASP A 20 18.04 -3.44 5.12
CA ASP A 20 18.94 -2.28 5.09
C ASP A 20 18.80 -1.46 3.79
N TYR A 21 18.50 -2.12 2.66
CA TYR A 21 18.14 -1.44 1.43
C TYR A 21 16.82 -0.65 1.58
N GLY A 22 15.83 -1.24 2.23
CA GLY A 22 14.56 -0.58 2.52
C GLY A 22 14.73 0.65 3.42
N LYS A 23 15.57 0.55 4.46
CA LYS A 23 15.94 1.69 5.32
C LYS A 23 16.57 2.82 4.50
N MET A 24 17.57 2.50 3.68
CA MET A 24 18.22 3.49 2.80
C MET A 24 17.23 4.17 1.83
N ILE A 25 16.21 3.46 1.34
CA ILE A 25 15.15 4.08 0.54
C ILE A 25 14.31 5.01 1.41
N ARG A 26 13.87 4.59 2.60
CA ARG A 26 13.07 5.43 3.49
C ARG A 26 13.79 6.72 3.86
N ASP A 27 15.07 6.63 4.24
CA ASP A 27 15.89 7.80 4.60
C ASP A 27 15.99 8.84 3.45
N GLN A 28 15.91 8.41 2.18
CA GLN A 28 15.91 9.33 1.03
C GLN A 28 14.59 10.08 0.84
N PHE A 29 13.49 9.53 1.35
CA PHE A 29 12.15 10.12 1.28
C PHE A 29 11.75 10.77 2.60
N GLU A 30 12.65 10.80 3.58
CA GLU A 30 12.46 11.46 4.85
C GLU A 30 12.36 12.98 4.64
N ASP A 31 11.23 13.56 5.04
CA ASP A 31 11.05 15.00 5.05
C ASP A 31 11.74 15.65 6.26
N ILE A 32 11.66 16.98 6.36
CA ILE A 32 12.26 17.74 7.47
C ILE A 32 11.68 17.38 8.86
N GLN A 33 10.57 16.65 8.92
CA GLN A 33 9.89 16.21 10.13
C GLN A 33 10.11 14.71 10.43
N GLY A 34 10.86 14.01 9.58
CA GLY A 34 11.11 12.57 9.75
C GLY A 34 10.05 11.66 9.10
N ALA A 35 9.08 12.23 8.37
CA ALA A 35 8.03 11.44 7.72
C ALA A 35 8.53 10.91 6.37
N SER A 36 8.27 9.62 6.09
CA SER A 36 8.68 8.94 4.85
C SER A 36 7.49 8.26 4.15
N GLU A 37 6.31 8.87 4.23
CA GLU A 37 5.04 8.27 3.79
C GLU A 37 5.07 7.78 2.33
N LEU A 38 5.74 8.52 1.43
CA LEU A 38 5.90 8.12 0.03
C LEU A 38 6.82 6.92 -0.16
N ALA A 39 7.75 6.68 0.77
CA ALA A 39 8.63 5.50 0.73
C ALA A 39 7.84 4.19 0.87
N MET A 40 6.63 4.24 1.46
CA MET A 40 5.75 3.08 1.62
C MET A 40 5.38 2.42 0.28
N LEU A 41 5.42 3.17 -0.82
CA LEU A 41 5.19 2.65 -2.18
C LEU A 41 6.27 1.68 -2.66
N VAL A 42 7.41 1.63 -1.97
CA VAL A 42 8.59 0.82 -2.35
C VAL A 42 9.05 -0.07 -1.20
N SER A 43 9.02 0.45 0.02
CA SER A 43 9.50 -0.22 1.23
C SER A 43 8.71 0.26 2.46
N PRO A 44 7.48 -0.27 2.68
CA PRO A 44 6.74 -0.01 3.90
C PRO A 44 7.55 -0.45 5.12
N SER A 45 7.36 0.24 6.24
CA SER A 45 7.87 -0.20 7.53
C SER A 45 7.19 -1.53 7.91
N THR A 46 7.74 -2.25 8.88
CA THR A 46 7.10 -3.49 9.33
C THR A 46 5.68 -3.24 9.84
N GLU A 47 5.46 -2.12 10.53
CA GLU A 47 4.14 -1.75 11.06
C GLU A 47 3.15 -1.40 9.94
N GLU A 48 3.56 -0.56 8.99
CA GLU A 48 2.76 -0.23 7.80
C GLU A 48 2.41 -1.51 7.03
N LEU A 49 3.38 -2.41 6.82
CA LEU A 49 3.15 -3.65 6.10
C LEU A 49 2.12 -4.55 6.81
N GLU A 50 2.18 -4.66 8.14
CA GLU A 50 1.20 -5.43 8.91
C GLU A 50 -0.21 -4.81 8.82
N GLN A 51 -0.31 -3.48 8.81
CA GLN A 51 -1.59 -2.79 8.56
C GLN A 51 -2.14 -3.14 7.16
N LEU A 52 -1.31 -3.04 6.12
CA LEU A 52 -1.72 -3.34 4.75
C LEU A 52 -2.16 -4.81 4.57
N LYS A 53 -1.46 -5.75 5.22
CA LYS A 53 -1.86 -7.17 5.23
C LYS A 53 -3.25 -7.36 5.83
N LYS A 54 -3.57 -6.69 6.94
CA LYS A 54 -4.91 -6.77 7.56
C LYS A 54 -5.98 -6.25 6.61
N ALA A 55 -5.77 -5.09 6.00
CA ALA A 55 -6.73 -4.52 5.05
C ALA A 55 -6.99 -5.49 3.88
N VAL A 56 -5.93 -5.94 3.21
CA VAL A 56 -6.04 -6.84 2.05
C VAL A 56 -6.67 -8.19 2.42
N ALA A 57 -6.46 -8.67 3.65
CA ALA A 57 -7.06 -9.92 4.13
C ALA A 57 -8.58 -9.84 4.30
N ILE A 58 -9.11 -8.66 4.69
CA ILE A 58 -10.55 -8.48 4.91
C ILE A 58 -11.31 -8.03 3.66
N MET A 59 -10.60 -7.57 2.62
CA MET A 59 -11.22 -7.18 1.35
C MET A 59 -12.05 -8.33 0.76
N THR A 60 -13.25 -7.98 0.30
CA THR A 60 -14.07 -8.87 -0.51
C THR A 60 -13.42 -9.13 -1.88
N PRO A 61 -13.79 -10.22 -2.58
CA PRO A 61 -13.30 -10.46 -3.94
C PRO A 61 -13.54 -9.29 -4.89
N ALA A 62 -14.72 -8.64 -4.80
CA ALA A 62 -15.06 -7.50 -5.63
C ALA A 62 -14.16 -6.28 -5.34
N GLU A 63 -13.82 -6.02 -4.07
CA GLU A 63 -12.89 -4.96 -3.70
C GLU A 63 -11.48 -5.26 -4.20
N LYS A 64 -11.03 -6.52 -4.16
CA LYS A 64 -9.70 -6.92 -4.66
C LYS A 64 -9.57 -6.75 -6.17
N ASP A 65 -10.60 -7.14 -6.92
CA ASP A 65 -10.64 -7.02 -8.37
C ASP A 65 -10.61 -5.54 -8.83
N ASN A 66 -11.22 -4.66 -8.05
CA ASN A 66 -11.40 -3.23 -8.34
C ASN A 66 -10.59 -2.32 -7.41
N ALA A 67 -9.52 -2.82 -6.78
CA ALA A 67 -8.74 -2.09 -5.77
C ALA A 67 -8.11 -0.79 -6.29
N ASP A 68 -7.90 -0.68 -7.61
CA ASP A 68 -7.39 0.49 -8.32
C ASP A 68 -8.43 1.58 -8.59
N THR A 69 -9.70 1.31 -8.28
CA THR A 69 -10.83 2.22 -8.51
C THR A 69 -11.74 2.40 -7.29
N LEU A 70 -11.30 1.95 -6.10
CA LEU A 70 -12.04 2.20 -4.86
C LEU A 70 -12.15 3.70 -4.63
N SER A 71 -13.34 4.15 -4.21
CA SER A 71 -13.54 5.54 -3.83
C SER A 71 -12.88 5.86 -2.49
N ASP A 72 -12.77 7.15 -2.17
CA ASP A 72 -12.24 7.60 -0.88
C ASP A 72 -13.13 7.07 0.26
N GLU A 73 -14.46 7.08 0.11
CA GLU A 73 -15.37 6.54 1.14
C GLU A 73 -15.22 5.03 1.32
N GLN A 74 -15.00 4.27 0.24
CA GLN A 74 -14.74 2.83 0.32
C GLN A 74 -13.41 2.56 1.01
N THR A 75 -12.39 3.36 0.72
CA THR A 75 -11.07 3.27 1.33
C THR A 75 -11.13 3.56 2.83
N GLU A 76 -11.80 4.64 3.24
CA GLU A 76 -12.00 4.98 4.65
C GLU A 76 -12.75 3.90 5.42
N LYS A 77 -13.82 3.35 4.80
CA LYS A 77 -14.58 2.25 5.40
C LYS A 77 -13.71 1.00 5.59
N LEU A 78 -12.95 0.62 4.57
CA LEU A 78 -12.06 -0.54 4.63
C LEU A 78 -10.97 -0.36 5.70
N ALA A 79 -10.39 0.84 5.82
CA ALA A 79 -9.42 1.15 6.87
C ALA A 79 -10.04 1.03 8.28
N THR A 80 -11.28 1.51 8.43
CA THR A 80 -12.04 1.40 9.68
C THR A 80 -12.32 -0.07 10.03
N ASP A 81 -12.80 -0.86 9.07
CA ASP A 81 -13.10 -2.27 9.26
C ASP A 81 -11.82 -3.09 9.58
N ALA A 82 -10.68 -2.70 9.00
CA ALA A 82 -9.38 -3.31 9.25
C ALA A 82 -8.68 -2.81 10.54
N GLN A 83 -9.20 -1.75 11.16
CA GLN A 83 -8.60 -1.05 12.30
C GLN A 83 -7.17 -0.59 12.02
N ILE A 84 -6.96 0.10 10.90
CA ILE A 84 -5.66 0.62 10.48
C ILE A 84 -5.71 2.11 10.19
N ASP A 85 -4.55 2.71 9.92
CA ASP A 85 -4.48 4.10 9.49
C ASP A 85 -5.03 4.26 8.05
N PRO A 86 -6.05 5.12 7.83
CA PRO A 86 -6.62 5.36 6.51
C PRO A 86 -5.62 5.99 5.53
N ALA A 87 -4.66 6.79 5.99
CA ALA A 87 -3.63 7.38 5.12
C ALA A 87 -2.71 6.30 4.55
N ASN A 88 -2.33 5.31 5.36
CA ASN A 88 -1.52 4.18 4.91
C ASN A 88 -2.25 3.36 3.82
N LEU A 89 -3.54 3.10 4.03
CA LEU A 89 -4.32 2.38 3.03
C LEU A 89 -4.48 3.19 1.73
N ALA A 90 -4.78 4.48 1.83
CA ALA A 90 -4.97 5.37 0.68
C ALA A 90 -3.70 5.47 -0.16
N ILE A 91 -2.53 5.67 0.45
CA ILE A 91 -1.25 5.72 -0.27
C ILE A 91 -0.99 4.39 -0.99
N PHE A 92 -1.23 3.26 -0.31
CA PHE A 92 -1.04 1.94 -0.92
C PHE A 92 -1.94 1.69 -2.13
N LEU A 93 -3.25 1.97 -2.02
CA LEU A 93 -4.22 1.80 -3.11
C LEU A 93 -3.94 2.75 -4.28
N ASN A 94 -3.57 4.01 -4.00
CA ASN A 94 -3.14 4.95 -5.03
C ASN A 94 -1.88 4.48 -5.75
N GLY A 95 -0.91 3.92 -5.02
CA GLY A 95 0.26 3.26 -5.58
C GLY A 95 -0.10 2.12 -6.53
N TYR A 96 -1.04 1.27 -6.12
CA TYR A 96 -1.54 0.18 -6.95
C TYR A 96 -2.25 0.68 -8.21
N ALA A 97 -3.10 1.71 -8.08
CA ALA A 97 -3.80 2.32 -9.21
C ALA A 97 -2.82 2.92 -10.23
N LEU A 98 -1.77 3.60 -9.76
CA LEU A 98 -0.69 4.10 -10.62
C LEU A 98 0.07 2.94 -11.30
N HIS A 99 0.32 1.84 -10.58
CA HIS A 99 0.97 0.67 -11.16
C HIS A 99 0.13 0.04 -12.28
N CYS A 100 -1.19 -0.08 -12.07
CA CYS A 100 -2.13 -0.62 -13.06
C CYS A 100 -2.20 0.27 -14.30
N LYS A 101 -2.36 1.60 -14.14
CA LYS A 101 -2.44 2.57 -15.25
C LYS A 101 -1.17 2.61 -16.10
N ARG A 102 0.00 2.38 -15.52
CA ARG A 102 1.28 2.36 -16.24
C ARG A 102 1.48 1.11 -17.10
N VAL A 103 0.66 0.08 -16.90
CA VAL A 103 0.70 -1.21 -17.62
C VAL A 103 -0.41 -1.29 -18.69
N SER A 104 -1.32 -0.31 -18.73
CA SER A 104 -2.38 -0.14 -19.72
C SER A 104 -1.91 0.44 -21.06
#